data_AF-A0A1B1UA90-F1
#
_entry.id   AF-A0A1B1UA90-F1
#
_cell.length_a   1.000
_cell.length_b   1.000
_cell.length_c   1.000
_cell.angle_alpha   90.00
_cell.angle_beta   90.00
_cell.angle_gamma   90.00
#
_symmetry.space_group_name_H-M   'P 1'
#
loop_
_entity.id
_entity.type
_entity.pdbx_description
1 polymer ?
#
loop_
_entity_poly.entity_id
_entity_poly.type
_entity_poly.pdbx_seq_one_letter_code
_entity_poly.pdbx_strand_id
1 'polypeptide(L)'
;MIEPIAQPRRKNPLQRTRLPTSPPRARSRASHGFTRAAAEGRFMLQRCGACGTFCYPARDACPACLSADLAFMDAPRRGTLLSETTLHVPADVHFRERAPWRVGLVAMDCGPKLVTHLHADCEEGGPVVMSFQLDKSGQAVAFAHPERETPDMTDDRQWREMTADPKFRRILVTNGRSIVGQEVVGALKAAGASIVFVGVAEPWKPFRGEDALRALEGVEIVPLDIGDEKSVADLAADIGGKVDILVNTTEHVRAGGLLDRQGTSVVRDEIDQSYLGFVHLAQAFGPAMRMRGSDGVNSAAAWVNILSVYALANWPVFGAYSASQAACLSLSHCLRAELRPGGVKVVNVFTGPLDIEWFQTVPPPKVAPRTVASAIVSALKRGLEDVFVGDVAEDIRQRLAANPKAVERELGA
;
A
#
# COMPACT_ATOMS: atom_id res chain seq x y z
N MET A 1 -5.57 8.66 -26.23
CA MET A 1 -5.54 7.25 -25.82
C MET A 1 -4.09 6.82 -25.80
N ILE A 2 -3.65 6.27 -24.68
CA ILE A 2 -2.26 5.84 -24.48
C ILE A 2 -1.99 4.48 -25.12
N GLU A 3 -0.74 4.26 -25.53
CA GLU A 3 -0.28 2.95 -25.97
C GLU A 3 -0.04 2.05 -24.75
N PRO A 4 -0.43 0.76 -24.80
CA PRO A 4 -0.18 -0.19 -23.73
C PRO A 4 1.32 -0.30 -23.43
N ILE A 5 1.69 -0.48 -22.16
CA ILE A 5 3.10 -0.70 -21.84
C ILE A 5 3.58 -2.04 -22.40
N ALA A 6 4.79 -2.03 -22.98
CA ALA A 6 5.47 -3.25 -23.36
C ALA A 6 6.02 -4.00 -22.13
N GLN A 7 6.11 -5.32 -22.22
CA GLN A 7 6.76 -6.12 -21.19
C GLN A 7 8.21 -5.63 -20.96
N PRO A 8 8.64 -5.42 -19.71
CA PRO A 8 9.99 -4.94 -19.43
C PRO A 8 11.04 -5.88 -19.99
N ARG A 9 11.95 -5.37 -20.82
CA ARG A 9 13.13 -6.12 -21.26
C ARG A 9 14.06 -6.35 -20.08
N ARG A 10 14.84 -7.44 -20.12
CA ARG A 10 15.90 -7.69 -19.13
C ARG A 10 16.79 -6.45 -19.01
N LYS A 11 17.00 -5.98 -17.78
CA LYS A 11 17.81 -4.79 -17.50
C LYS A 11 19.18 -4.94 -18.15
N ASN A 12 19.57 -3.96 -18.96
CA ASN A 12 20.89 -3.94 -19.57
C ASN A 12 21.93 -3.64 -18.48
N PRO A 13 22.85 -4.57 -18.14
CA PRO A 13 23.83 -4.36 -17.08
C PRO A 13 24.82 -3.23 -17.39
N LEU A 14 24.94 -2.82 -18.66
CA LEU A 14 25.81 -1.72 -19.09
C LEU A 14 25.16 -0.34 -18.91
N GLN A 15 23.83 -0.27 -18.72
CA GLN A 15 23.16 1.00 -18.46
C GLN A 15 23.33 1.39 -16.99
N ARG A 16 23.62 2.67 -16.75
CA ARG A 16 23.70 3.23 -15.39
C ARG A 16 22.39 2.95 -14.66
N THR A 17 22.49 2.27 -13.52
CA THR A 17 21.36 2.14 -12.59
C THR A 17 21.08 3.50 -11.98
N ARG A 18 19.82 3.94 -12.06
CA ARG A 18 19.38 5.17 -11.40
C ARG A 18 19.54 4.99 -9.89
N LEU A 19 20.08 6.01 -9.24
CA LEU A 19 20.32 5.96 -7.81
C LEU A 19 19.14 6.59 -7.07
N PRO A 20 18.75 6.05 -5.91
CA PRO A 20 17.77 6.70 -5.04
C PRO A 20 18.18 8.15 -4.74
N THR A 21 17.35 9.11 -5.15
CA THR A 21 17.54 10.54 -4.82
C THR A 21 16.74 10.91 -3.59
N SER A 22 17.28 11.78 -2.74
CA SER A 22 16.54 12.29 -1.59
C SER A 22 15.22 12.96 -2.01
N PRO A 23 14.12 12.72 -1.29
CA PRO A 23 12.86 13.40 -1.55
C PRO A 23 12.96 14.91 -1.28
N PRO A 24 12.11 15.74 -1.92
CA PRO A 24 12.03 17.17 -1.64
C PRO A 24 11.68 17.47 -0.18
N ARG A 25 11.91 18.73 0.24
CA ARG A 25 11.69 19.19 1.63
C ARG A 25 10.29 18.84 2.13
N ALA A 26 10.20 18.60 3.44
CA ALA A 26 8.93 18.30 4.10
C ALA A 26 7.90 19.42 3.88
N ARG A 27 6.65 19.02 3.64
CA ARG A 27 5.51 19.94 3.53
C ARG A 27 5.14 20.51 4.92
N SER A 28 4.31 21.55 4.94
CA SER A 28 3.76 22.09 6.19
C SER A 28 2.92 21.05 6.92
N ARG A 29 2.83 21.15 8.26
CA ARG A 29 2.00 20.24 9.08
C ARG A 29 0.55 20.15 8.58
N ALA A 30 -0.04 21.28 8.19
CA ALA A 30 -1.40 21.32 7.64
C ALA A 30 -1.54 20.47 6.36
N SER A 31 -0.48 20.37 5.53
CA SER A 31 -0.50 19.58 4.30
C SER A 31 -0.52 18.06 4.54
N HIS A 32 -0.16 17.59 5.74
CA HIS A 32 -0.23 16.15 6.06
C HIS A 32 -1.67 15.62 6.08
N GLY A 33 -2.68 16.50 6.16
CA GLY A 33 -4.08 16.10 5.95
C GLY A 33 -4.31 15.53 4.54
N PHE A 34 -3.64 16.08 3.52
CA PHE A 34 -3.66 15.51 2.17
C PHE A 34 -2.92 14.17 2.11
N THR A 35 -1.79 14.03 2.79
CA THR A 35 -1.03 12.77 2.88
C THR A 35 -1.90 11.65 3.47
N ARG A 36 -2.61 11.93 4.56
CA ARG A 36 -3.58 10.99 5.14
C ARG A 36 -4.67 10.60 4.15
N ALA A 37 -5.27 11.59 3.48
CA ALA A 37 -6.33 11.33 2.50
C ALA A 37 -5.80 10.47 1.33
N ALA A 38 -4.62 10.79 0.80
CA ALA A 38 -3.98 10.05 -0.28
C ALA A 38 -3.63 8.61 0.11
N ALA A 39 -3.10 8.39 1.32
CA ALA A 39 -2.78 7.07 1.85
C ALA A 39 -3.99 6.12 1.86
N GLU A 40 -5.18 6.65 2.14
CA GLU A 40 -6.46 5.92 2.17
C GLU A 40 -7.22 5.98 0.82
N GLY A 41 -6.71 6.72 -0.18
CA GLY A 41 -7.37 6.89 -1.48
C GLY A 41 -8.62 7.76 -1.44
N ARG A 42 -8.70 8.66 -0.46
CA ARG A 42 -9.76 9.66 -0.27
C ARG A 42 -9.35 10.99 -0.89
N PHE A 43 -10.34 11.77 -1.31
CA PHE A 43 -10.13 13.11 -1.83
C PHE A 43 -10.69 14.11 -0.83
N MET A 44 -9.82 14.64 0.03
CA MET A 44 -10.20 15.59 1.07
C MET A 44 -9.60 16.97 0.85
N LEU A 45 -10.40 17.99 1.09
CA LEU A 45 -9.95 19.38 1.16
C LEU A 45 -10.33 19.96 2.53
N GLN A 46 -9.67 21.04 2.94
CA GLN A 46 -10.13 21.80 4.10
C GLN A 46 -11.45 22.48 3.76
N ARG A 47 -12.46 22.28 4.60
CA ARG A 47 -13.74 22.98 4.53
C ARG A 47 -13.89 23.85 5.77
N CYS A 48 -14.25 25.12 5.56
CA CYS A 48 -14.51 26.02 6.67
C CYS A 48 -15.83 25.66 7.36
N GLY A 49 -15.80 25.47 8.68
CA GLY A 49 -17.02 25.22 9.45
C GLY A 49 -17.94 26.43 9.54
N ALA A 50 -17.40 27.66 9.45
CA ALA A 50 -18.17 28.90 9.51
C ALA A 50 -18.89 29.25 8.20
N CYS A 51 -18.20 29.22 7.05
CA CYS A 51 -18.76 29.64 5.76
C CYS A 51 -18.90 28.51 4.73
N GLY A 52 -18.50 27.28 5.06
CA GLY A 52 -18.63 26.12 4.17
C GLY A 52 -17.67 26.08 2.98
N THR A 53 -16.79 27.08 2.81
CA THR A 53 -15.87 27.19 1.67
C THR A 53 -14.78 26.12 1.71
N PHE A 54 -14.57 25.44 0.58
CA PHE A 54 -13.43 24.54 0.38
C PHE A 54 -12.16 25.32 0.02
N CYS A 55 -11.03 24.91 0.61
CA CYS A 55 -9.78 25.63 0.53
C CYS A 55 -8.66 24.76 -0.05
N TYR A 56 -7.87 25.36 -0.94
CA TYR A 56 -6.59 24.83 -1.40
C TYR A 56 -5.62 26.00 -1.65
N PRO A 57 -4.31 25.87 -1.34
CA PRO A 57 -3.67 24.79 -0.58
C PRO A 57 -4.15 24.77 0.89
N ALA A 58 -3.62 23.84 1.69
CA ALA A 58 -3.90 23.80 3.12
C ALA A 58 -3.41 25.09 3.82
N ARG A 59 -4.25 25.63 4.72
CA ARG A 59 -4.09 26.93 5.38
C ARG A 59 -4.52 26.85 6.84
N ASP A 60 -4.08 27.82 7.63
CA ASP A 60 -4.46 27.99 9.03
C ASP A 60 -5.70 28.89 9.22
N ALA A 61 -6.14 29.58 8.15
CA ALA A 61 -7.33 30.42 8.15
C ALA A 61 -8.05 30.39 6.79
N CYS A 62 -9.38 30.49 6.82
CA CYS A 62 -10.21 30.49 5.64
C CYS A 62 -9.94 31.73 4.76
N PRO A 63 -9.72 31.58 3.44
CA PRO A 63 -9.47 32.71 2.55
C PRO A 63 -10.71 33.60 2.33
N ALA A 64 -11.91 33.12 2.66
CA ALA A 64 -13.16 33.86 2.47
C ALA A 64 -13.60 34.64 3.72
N CYS A 65 -13.53 34.03 4.90
CA CYS A 65 -14.05 34.62 6.16
C CYS A 65 -13.02 34.72 7.29
N LEU A 66 -11.77 34.31 7.06
CA LEU A 66 -10.67 34.31 8.04
C LEU A 66 -10.89 33.46 9.30
N SER A 67 -11.96 32.66 9.36
CA SER A 67 -12.14 31.67 10.43
C SER A 67 -11.01 30.64 10.44
N ALA A 68 -10.54 30.29 11.63
CA ALA A 68 -9.56 29.21 11.86
C ALA A 68 -10.21 27.82 11.91
N ASP A 69 -11.55 27.73 11.89
CA ASP A 69 -12.29 26.47 11.90
C ASP A 69 -12.24 25.81 10.52
N LEU A 70 -11.14 25.10 10.26
CA LEU A 70 -10.85 24.39 9.01
C LEU A 70 -10.62 22.90 9.29
N ALA A 71 -11.61 22.08 8.96
CA ALA A 71 -11.51 20.62 9.05
C ALA A 71 -11.28 20.00 7.67
N PHE A 72 -10.49 18.93 7.59
CA PHE A 72 -10.41 18.11 6.39
C PHE A 72 -11.69 17.27 6.24
N MET A 73 -12.35 17.41 5.11
CA MET A 73 -13.58 16.68 4.78
C MET A 73 -13.50 16.14 3.35
N ASP A 74 -14.22 15.05 3.06
CA ASP A 74 -14.35 14.57 1.69
C ASP A 74 -14.96 15.67 0.81
N ALA A 75 -14.31 15.93 -0.32
CA ALA A 75 -14.70 16.97 -1.27
C ALA A 75 -15.21 16.33 -2.57
N PRO A 76 -16.10 17.02 -3.32
CA PRO A 76 -16.40 16.65 -4.70
C PRO A 76 -15.12 16.55 -5.53
N ARG A 77 -15.06 15.56 -6.42
CA ARG A 77 -13.86 15.25 -7.23
C ARG A 77 -13.87 15.84 -8.63
N ARG A 78 -14.99 16.40 -9.07
CA ARG A 78 -15.16 16.91 -10.44
C ARG A 78 -14.57 18.31 -10.59
N GLY A 79 -14.02 18.59 -11.76
CA GLY A 79 -13.51 19.89 -12.13
C GLY A 79 -13.26 20.00 -13.64
N THR A 80 -12.77 21.16 -14.06
CA THR A 80 -12.40 21.46 -15.45
C THR A 80 -10.91 21.79 -15.54
N LEU A 81 -10.20 21.18 -16.50
CA LEU A 81 -8.80 21.50 -16.76
C LEU A 81 -8.71 22.86 -17.46
N LEU A 82 -8.14 23.87 -16.80
CA LEU A 82 -8.05 25.23 -17.34
C LEU A 82 -6.84 25.44 -18.27
N SER A 83 -5.72 24.83 -17.92
CA SER A 83 -4.47 24.95 -18.68
C SER A 83 -3.53 23.80 -18.34
N GLU A 84 -2.67 23.45 -19.30
CA GLU A 84 -1.63 22.43 -19.11
C GLU A 84 -0.24 22.86 -19.60
N THR A 85 0.77 22.20 -19.07
CA THR A 85 2.16 22.34 -19.52
C THR A 85 2.97 21.08 -19.23
N THR A 86 4.07 20.90 -19.95
CA THR A 86 4.97 19.75 -19.77
C THR A 86 6.34 20.21 -19.32
N LEU A 87 6.74 19.76 -18.13
CA LEU A 87 8.03 20.05 -17.52
C LEU A 87 9.07 19.03 -18.01
N HIS A 88 9.87 19.41 -19.00
CA HIS A 88 10.94 18.56 -19.53
C HIS A 88 12.22 18.55 -18.66
N VAL A 89 12.51 19.65 -17.97
CA VAL A 89 13.70 19.79 -17.12
C VAL A 89 13.32 20.39 -15.76
N PRO A 90 12.85 19.57 -14.81
CA PRO A 90 12.57 20.01 -13.45
C PRO A 90 13.81 20.57 -12.74
N ALA A 91 13.60 21.60 -11.92
CA ALA A 91 14.66 22.22 -11.12
C ALA A 91 15.19 21.27 -10.03
N ASP A 92 14.29 20.52 -9.38
CA ASP A 92 14.65 19.53 -8.37
C ASP A 92 15.17 18.24 -9.02
N VAL A 93 16.30 17.74 -8.52
CA VAL A 93 16.95 16.51 -8.98
C VAL A 93 16.02 15.30 -8.84
N HIS A 94 15.22 15.26 -7.77
CA HIS A 94 14.26 14.18 -7.51
C HIS A 94 13.25 14.00 -8.65
N PHE A 95 12.76 15.11 -9.20
CA PHE A 95 11.80 15.08 -10.31
C PHE A 95 12.48 14.99 -11.67
N ARG A 96 13.73 15.45 -11.80
CA ARG A 96 14.46 15.50 -13.07
C ARG A 96 14.67 14.12 -13.68
N GLU A 97 15.00 13.11 -12.89
CA GLU A 97 15.21 11.75 -13.41
C GLU A 97 13.95 11.09 -13.95
N ARG A 98 12.76 11.64 -13.65
CA ARG A 98 11.45 11.09 -14.02
C ARG A 98 10.71 11.93 -15.06
N ALA A 99 11.28 13.07 -15.47
CA ALA A 99 10.74 13.94 -16.51
C ALA A 99 10.61 13.23 -17.88
N PRO A 100 9.70 13.66 -18.77
CA PRO A 100 8.80 14.82 -18.62
C PRO A 100 7.65 14.61 -17.63
N TRP A 101 7.22 15.70 -17.00
CA TRP A 101 6.01 15.74 -16.16
C TRP A 101 4.93 16.63 -16.79
N ARG A 102 3.75 16.08 -17.08
CA ARG A 102 2.57 16.83 -17.51
C ARG A 102 1.80 17.31 -16.28
N VAL A 103 1.64 18.62 -16.18
CA VAL A 103 0.99 19.30 -15.05
C VAL A 103 -0.01 20.32 -15.58
N GLY A 104 -1.02 20.64 -14.77
CA GLY A 104 -2.04 21.61 -15.15
C GLY A 104 -2.77 22.22 -13.98
N LEU A 105 -3.57 23.24 -14.28
CA LEU A 105 -4.42 23.94 -13.34
C LEU A 105 -5.87 23.48 -13.51
N VAL A 106 -6.43 22.84 -12.50
CA VAL A 106 -7.83 22.38 -12.52
C VAL A 106 -8.69 23.31 -11.66
N ALA A 107 -9.80 23.79 -12.21
CA ALA A 107 -10.84 24.47 -11.45
C ALA A 107 -11.82 23.42 -10.93
N MET A 108 -11.91 23.26 -9.61
CA MET A 108 -12.86 22.34 -9.01
C MET A 108 -14.27 22.92 -9.03
N ASP A 109 -15.27 22.05 -9.22
CA ASP A 109 -16.69 22.45 -9.11
C ASP A 109 -17.02 22.95 -7.71
N CYS A 110 -16.29 22.49 -6.69
CA CYS A 110 -16.43 22.92 -5.30
C CYS A 110 -15.71 24.25 -4.97
N GLY A 111 -15.10 24.92 -5.97
CA GLY A 111 -14.56 26.27 -5.85
C GLY A 111 -13.03 26.41 -6.03
N PRO A 112 -12.17 25.67 -5.31
CA PRO A 112 -10.73 25.92 -5.34
C PRO A 112 -10.08 25.52 -6.67
N LYS A 113 -8.95 26.15 -7.00
CA LYS A 113 -8.11 25.79 -8.14
C LYS A 113 -6.89 25.02 -7.66
N LEU A 114 -6.60 23.87 -8.26
CA LEU A 114 -5.52 22.98 -7.86
C LEU A 114 -4.46 22.92 -8.95
N VAL A 115 -3.19 22.95 -8.55
CA VAL A 115 -2.07 22.52 -9.41
C VAL A 115 -1.98 21.00 -9.31
N THR A 116 -2.00 20.33 -10.46
CA THR A 116 -2.22 18.89 -10.55
C THR A 116 -1.27 18.25 -11.55
N HIS A 117 -0.92 16.99 -11.33
CA HIS A 117 -0.40 16.11 -12.38
C HIS A 117 -1.55 15.65 -13.27
N LEU A 118 -1.29 15.48 -14.55
CA LEU A 118 -2.32 15.13 -15.53
C LEU A 118 -2.08 13.73 -16.10
N HIS A 119 -3.14 12.94 -16.18
CA HIS A 119 -3.15 11.78 -17.06
C HIS A 119 -2.89 12.20 -18.52
N ALA A 120 -2.25 11.35 -19.32
CA ALA A 120 -1.98 11.64 -20.75
C ALA A 120 -3.26 11.86 -21.58
N ASP A 121 -4.38 11.24 -21.19
CA ASP A 121 -5.67 11.41 -21.87
C ASP A 121 -6.49 12.63 -21.40
N CYS A 122 -5.98 13.45 -20.48
CA CYS A 122 -6.63 14.73 -20.14
C CYS A 122 -6.42 15.75 -21.27
N GLU A 123 -7.45 16.56 -21.53
CA GLU A 123 -7.46 17.61 -22.56
C GLU A 123 -7.82 18.96 -21.92
N GLU A 124 -7.13 20.03 -22.36
CA GLU A 124 -7.41 21.39 -21.90
C GLU A 124 -8.86 21.81 -22.24
N GLY A 125 -9.54 22.42 -21.28
CA GLY A 125 -10.97 22.73 -21.35
C GLY A 125 -11.91 21.56 -21.04
N GLY A 126 -11.38 20.34 -20.93
CA GLY A 126 -12.16 19.13 -20.68
C GLY A 126 -12.53 18.90 -19.21
N PRO A 127 -13.58 18.07 -18.95
CA PRO A 127 -13.92 17.63 -17.60
C PRO A 127 -12.91 16.60 -17.08
N VAL A 128 -12.58 16.71 -15.79
CA VAL A 128 -11.63 15.82 -15.11
C VAL A 128 -12.18 15.33 -13.77
N VAL A 129 -11.68 14.17 -13.35
CA VAL A 129 -11.91 13.61 -12.01
C VAL A 129 -10.61 13.63 -11.22
N MET A 130 -10.65 14.28 -10.07
CA MET A 130 -9.49 14.47 -9.20
C MET A 130 -9.30 13.32 -8.22
N SER A 131 -8.03 13.02 -7.96
CA SER A 131 -7.59 12.17 -6.86
C SER A 131 -6.37 12.78 -6.17
N PHE A 132 -6.13 12.41 -4.92
CA PHE A 132 -4.83 12.61 -4.29
C PHE A 132 -4.07 11.30 -4.32
N GLN A 133 -2.79 11.38 -4.67
CA GLN A 133 -1.88 10.25 -4.76
C GLN A 133 -0.62 10.52 -3.96
N LEU A 134 -0.03 9.47 -3.43
CA LEU A 134 1.31 9.55 -2.85
C LEU A 134 2.33 9.32 -3.95
N ASP A 135 3.13 10.34 -4.22
CA ASP A 135 4.31 10.18 -5.07
C ASP A 135 5.35 9.26 -4.40
N LYS A 136 6.42 8.91 -5.12
CA LYS A 136 7.54 8.12 -4.56
C LYS A 136 8.25 8.82 -3.40
N SER A 137 8.06 10.12 -3.25
CA SER A 137 8.55 10.86 -2.10
C SER A 137 7.62 10.71 -0.89
N GLY A 138 6.51 9.99 -0.96
CA GLY A 138 5.53 9.86 0.13
C GLY A 138 4.75 11.15 0.41
N GLN A 139 4.67 12.05 -0.57
CA GLN A 139 3.93 13.30 -0.45
C GLN A 139 2.65 13.23 -1.27
N ALA A 140 1.57 13.81 -0.74
CA ALA A 140 0.33 13.93 -1.48
C ALA A 140 0.48 14.91 -2.64
N VAL A 141 0.10 14.45 -3.82
CA VAL A 141 0.00 15.24 -5.04
C VAL A 141 -1.40 15.07 -5.61
N ALA A 142 -1.96 16.14 -6.15
CA ALA A 142 -3.22 16.07 -6.86
C ALA A 142 -2.99 15.50 -8.27
N PHE A 143 -3.83 14.55 -8.68
CA PHE A 143 -3.76 13.91 -9.99
C PHE A 143 -5.13 13.98 -10.66
N ALA A 144 -5.17 14.52 -11.87
CA ALA A 144 -6.36 14.66 -12.69
C ALA A 144 -6.44 13.49 -13.68
N HIS A 145 -7.61 12.85 -13.68
CA HIS A 145 -7.97 11.77 -14.59
C HIS A 145 -9.01 12.25 -15.61
N PRO A 146 -9.07 11.66 -16.81
CA PRO A 146 -10.22 11.84 -17.68
C PRO A 146 -11.50 11.41 -16.95
N GLU A 147 -12.64 12.05 -17.27
CA GLU A 147 -13.93 11.71 -16.65
C GLU A 147 -14.37 10.27 -16.94
N ARG A 148 -14.04 9.77 -18.13
CA ARG A 148 -14.38 8.41 -18.59
C ARG A 148 -13.13 7.55 -18.56
N GLU A 149 -13.31 6.30 -18.19
CA GLU A 149 -12.26 5.29 -18.26
C GLU A 149 -11.83 5.11 -19.72
N THR A 150 -10.52 5.17 -19.96
CA THR A 150 -9.91 4.96 -21.26
C THR A 150 -9.22 3.59 -21.32
N PRO A 151 -9.05 3.00 -22.51
CA PRO A 151 -8.24 1.78 -22.66
C PRO A 151 -6.84 1.99 -22.08
N ASP A 152 -6.37 1.00 -21.31
CA ASP A 152 -5.05 0.99 -20.70
C ASP A 152 -4.75 2.19 -19.79
N MET A 153 -5.74 2.91 -19.26
CA MET A 153 -5.56 4.08 -18.37
C MET A 153 -4.53 3.86 -17.23
N THR A 154 -4.42 2.64 -16.70
CA THR A 154 -3.45 2.28 -15.65
C THR A 154 -1.99 2.20 -16.13
N ASP A 155 -1.78 2.21 -17.44
CA ASP A 155 -0.48 2.15 -18.09
C ASP A 155 0.16 3.54 -18.26
N ASP A 156 -0.56 4.62 -17.93
CA ASP A 156 -0.01 5.98 -17.99
C ASP A 156 1.27 6.09 -17.17
N ARG A 157 2.30 6.67 -17.80
CA ARG A 157 3.63 6.75 -17.24
C ARG A 157 3.66 7.48 -15.90
N GLN A 158 2.95 8.59 -15.74
CA GLN A 158 2.95 9.35 -14.49
C GLN A 158 2.14 8.64 -13.42
N TRP A 159 1.03 8.00 -13.81
CA TRP A 159 0.21 7.19 -12.91
C TRP A 159 1.01 6.03 -12.31
N ARG A 160 1.80 5.34 -13.14
CA ARG A 160 2.67 4.24 -12.68
C ARG A 160 3.81 4.69 -11.76
N GLU A 161 4.19 5.97 -11.76
CA GLU A 161 5.11 6.51 -10.76
C GLU A 161 4.44 6.66 -9.38
N MET A 162 3.12 6.70 -9.32
CA MET A 162 2.33 6.90 -8.10
C MET A 162 1.66 5.63 -7.60
N THR A 163 1.83 4.51 -8.29
CA THR A 163 1.17 3.22 -8.01
C THR A 163 2.16 2.07 -8.05
N ALA A 164 1.71 0.86 -7.72
CA ALA A 164 2.52 -0.34 -7.73
C ALA A 164 1.81 -1.48 -8.48
N ASP A 165 1.31 -1.18 -9.69
CA ASP A 165 0.50 -2.14 -10.46
C ASP A 165 1.21 -3.51 -10.67
N PRO A 166 0.56 -4.63 -10.33
CA PRO A 166 1.09 -5.99 -10.52
C PRO A 166 1.43 -6.37 -11.97
N LYS A 167 0.89 -5.67 -12.98
CA LYS A 167 1.11 -5.97 -14.40
C LYS A 167 2.61 -6.05 -14.73
N PHE A 168 3.02 -7.22 -15.21
CA PHE A 168 4.38 -7.63 -15.54
C PHE A 168 5.38 -7.74 -14.38
N ARG A 169 4.92 -7.72 -13.13
CA ARG A 169 5.78 -7.77 -11.94
C ARG A 169 6.12 -9.19 -11.51
N ARG A 170 7.31 -9.30 -10.91
CA ARG A 170 7.76 -10.50 -10.21
C ARG A 170 7.48 -10.31 -8.72
N ILE A 171 6.66 -11.18 -8.15
CA ILE A 171 6.07 -10.96 -6.83
C ILE A 171 6.43 -12.13 -5.92
N LEU A 172 6.85 -11.85 -4.69
CA LEU A 172 7.01 -12.86 -3.64
C LEU A 172 5.77 -12.85 -2.73
N VAL A 173 5.09 -13.99 -2.60
CA VAL A 173 4.05 -14.23 -1.60
C VAL A 173 4.65 -15.15 -0.54
N THR A 174 4.75 -14.70 0.70
CA THR A 174 5.63 -15.34 1.69
C THR A 174 5.14 -16.70 2.21
N ASN A 175 3.83 -16.97 2.15
CA ASN A 175 3.26 -18.24 2.62
C ASN A 175 2.16 -18.75 1.68
N GLY A 176 2.48 -19.76 0.86
CA GLY A 176 1.55 -20.42 -0.06
C GLY A 176 0.67 -21.51 0.57
N ARG A 177 0.97 -21.94 1.81
CA ARG A 177 0.14 -22.93 2.51
C ARG A 177 -1.15 -22.30 3.06
N SER A 178 -1.13 -21.00 3.36
CA SER A 178 -2.32 -20.30 3.83
C SER A 178 -3.32 -20.07 2.70
N ILE A 179 -4.62 -20.11 3.05
CA ILE A 179 -5.70 -19.85 2.10
C ILE A 179 -5.60 -18.41 1.58
N VAL A 180 -5.22 -17.44 2.44
CA VAL A 180 -4.97 -16.06 2.00
C VAL A 180 -3.82 -16.00 1.01
N GLY A 181 -2.71 -16.70 1.26
CA GLY A 181 -1.60 -16.77 0.31
C GLY A 181 -2.04 -17.29 -1.06
N GLN A 182 -2.84 -18.36 -1.08
CA GLN A 182 -3.36 -18.96 -2.32
C GLN A 182 -4.26 -17.99 -3.10
N GLU A 183 -5.20 -17.33 -2.43
CA GLU A 183 -6.08 -16.33 -3.05
C GLU A 183 -5.30 -15.11 -3.55
N VAL A 184 -4.27 -14.67 -2.80
CA VAL A 184 -3.37 -13.59 -3.22
C VAL A 184 -2.62 -13.97 -4.49
N VAL A 185 -2.07 -15.18 -4.59
CA VAL A 185 -1.40 -15.65 -5.82
C VAL A 185 -2.34 -15.62 -7.01
N GLY A 186 -3.56 -16.15 -6.86
CA GLY A 186 -4.58 -16.14 -7.91
C GLY A 186 -4.95 -14.73 -8.36
N ALA A 187 -5.18 -13.82 -7.41
CA ALA A 187 -5.53 -12.43 -7.70
C ALA A 187 -4.39 -11.65 -8.38
N LEU A 188 -3.14 -11.87 -7.97
CA LEU A 188 -1.96 -11.24 -8.59
C LEU A 188 -1.72 -11.74 -10.01
N LYS A 189 -1.89 -13.05 -10.26
CA LYS A 189 -1.84 -13.61 -11.62
C LYS A 189 -2.94 -13.05 -12.51
N ALA A 190 -4.17 -12.97 -12.00
CA ALA A 190 -5.29 -12.33 -12.71
C ALA A 190 -5.04 -10.83 -12.98
N ALA A 191 -4.27 -10.15 -12.13
CA ALA A 191 -3.85 -8.76 -12.31
C ALA A 191 -2.66 -8.58 -13.28
N GLY A 192 -2.15 -9.67 -13.87
CA GLY A 192 -1.11 -9.62 -14.90
C GLY A 192 0.33 -9.77 -14.36
N ALA A 193 0.52 -10.26 -13.14
CA ALA A 193 1.85 -10.58 -12.62
C ALA A 193 2.57 -11.58 -13.54
N SER A 194 3.84 -11.30 -13.86
CA SER A 194 4.63 -12.15 -14.77
C SER A 194 5.05 -13.44 -14.06
N ILE A 195 5.70 -13.29 -12.90
CA ILE A 195 6.13 -14.40 -12.05
C ILE A 195 5.61 -14.18 -10.63
N VAL A 196 5.08 -15.22 -10.00
CA VAL A 196 4.77 -15.21 -8.57
C VAL A 196 5.58 -16.31 -7.90
N PHE A 197 6.58 -15.91 -7.12
CA PHE A 197 7.31 -16.78 -6.21
C PHE A 197 6.44 -17.03 -4.97
N VAL A 198 6.20 -18.28 -4.64
CA VAL A 198 5.31 -18.69 -3.55
C VAL A 198 6.15 -19.40 -2.49
N GLY A 199 6.35 -18.72 -1.37
CA GLY A 199 7.12 -19.23 -0.24
C GLY A 199 6.41 -20.38 0.47
N VAL A 200 7.12 -21.49 0.67
CA VAL A 200 6.65 -22.65 1.43
C VAL A 200 7.84 -23.22 2.20
N ALA A 201 7.77 -23.29 3.54
CA ALA A 201 8.88 -23.76 4.38
C ALA A 201 9.38 -25.16 4.01
N GLU A 202 8.45 -26.11 3.83
CA GLU A 202 8.74 -27.50 3.46
C GLU A 202 8.08 -27.82 2.12
N PRO A 203 8.66 -27.42 0.97
CA PRO A 203 7.99 -27.56 -0.32
C PRO A 203 7.83 -29.03 -0.77
N TRP A 204 8.53 -29.96 -0.11
CA TRP A 204 8.42 -31.40 -0.36
C TRP A 204 7.18 -32.04 0.30
N LYS A 205 6.55 -31.37 1.28
CA LYS A 205 5.39 -31.89 2.00
C LYS A 205 4.10 -31.38 1.35
N PRO A 206 3.22 -32.27 0.84
CA PRO A 206 2.01 -31.84 0.15
C PRO A 206 1.10 -30.95 1.01
N PHE A 207 0.35 -30.05 0.36
CA PHE A 207 -0.68 -29.25 1.02
C PHE A 207 -1.89 -29.01 0.15
N ARG A 208 -3.02 -28.70 0.79
CA ARG A 208 -4.28 -28.40 0.10
C ARG A 208 -4.11 -27.16 -0.78
N GLY A 209 -4.47 -27.26 -2.06
CA GLY A 209 -4.37 -26.17 -3.03
C GLY A 209 -3.05 -26.12 -3.81
N GLU A 210 -2.09 -26.99 -3.50
CA GLU A 210 -0.79 -27.04 -4.19
C GLU A 210 -0.94 -27.29 -5.70
N ASP A 211 -1.76 -28.25 -6.11
CA ASP A 211 -1.98 -28.56 -7.54
C ASP A 211 -2.55 -27.35 -8.31
N ALA A 212 -3.45 -26.60 -7.68
CA ALA A 212 -4.02 -25.40 -8.27
C ALA A 212 -2.96 -24.29 -8.43
N LEU A 213 -2.07 -24.12 -7.44
CA LEU A 213 -0.93 -23.20 -7.56
C LEU A 213 0.02 -23.61 -8.68
N ARG A 214 0.37 -24.89 -8.76
CA ARG A 214 1.29 -25.42 -9.79
C ARG A 214 0.70 -25.37 -11.20
N ALA A 215 -0.62 -25.42 -11.34
CA ALA A 215 -1.30 -25.30 -12.62
C ALA A 215 -1.29 -23.87 -13.19
N LEU A 216 -1.00 -22.85 -12.37
CA LEU A 216 -0.93 -21.46 -12.83
C LEU A 216 0.40 -21.19 -13.53
N GLU A 217 0.34 -20.72 -14.77
CA GLU A 217 1.53 -20.33 -15.53
C GLU A 217 2.30 -19.20 -14.82
N GLY A 218 3.63 -19.35 -14.71
CA GLY A 218 4.49 -18.37 -14.06
C GLY A 218 4.35 -18.32 -12.53
N VAL A 219 3.82 -19.36 -11.90
CA VAL A 219 3.89 -19.56 -10.44
C VAL A 219 5.03 -20.52 -10.12
N GLU A 220 5.92 -20.10 -9.21
CA GLU A 220 7.09 -20.87 -8.80
C GLU A 220 7.07 -21.06 -7.28
N ILE A 221 6.94 -22.31 -6.81
CA ILE A 221 7.03 -22.61 -5.38
C ILE A 221 8.51 -22.62 -4.97
N VAL A 222 8.84 -21.83 -3.94
CA VAL A 222 10.21 -21.66 -3.44
C VAL A 222 10.28 -22.01 -1.94
N PRO A 223 11.39 -22.59 -1.46
CA PRO A 223 11.58 -22.83 -0.03
C PRO A 223 11.66 -21.49 0.71
N LEU A 224 10.77 -21.28 1.67
CA LEU A 224 10.76 -20.10 2.53
C LEU A 224 10.11 -20.40 3.87
N ASP A 225 10.93 -20.53 4.91
CA ASP A 225 10.50 -20.38 6.29
C ASP A 225 10.96 -19.00 6.79
N ILE A 226 10.01 -18.12 7.07
CA ILE A 226 10.32 -16.77 7.54
C ILE A 226 10.89 -16.76 8.97
N GLY A 227 10.55 -17.78 9.79
CA GLY A 227 11.07 -17.91 11.14
C GLY A 227 12.55 -18.31 11.17
N ASP A 228 13.05 -18.86 10.06
CA ASP A 228 14.46 -19.20 9.87
C ASP A 228 15.20 -18.12 9.07
N GLU A 229 16.06 -17.35 9.75
CA GLU A 229 16.91 -16.32 9.14
C GLU A 229 17.69 -16.84 7.93
N LYS A 230 18.19 -18.08 8.00
CA LYS A 230 18.99 -18.67 6.91
C LYS A 230 18.12 -18.98 5.70
N SER A 231 16.93 -19.55 5.89
CA SER A 231 16.00 -19.82 4.79
C SER A 231 15.66 -18.53 4.03
N VAL A 232 15.45 -17.42 4.75
CA VAL A 232 15.16 -16.12 4.14
C VAL A 232 16.37 -15.57 3.40
N ALA A 233 17.57 -15.64 4.00
CA ALA A 233 18.81 -15.16 3.39
C ALA A 233 19.18 -15.92 2.11
N ASP A 234 19.06 -17.25 2.12
CA ASP A 234 19.35 -18.11 0.97
C ASP A 234 18.41 -17.78 -0.21
N LEU A 235 17.10 -17.65 0.06
CA LEU A 235 16.15 -17.26 -0.99
C LEU A 235 16.41 -15.85 -1.52
N ALA A 236 16.74 -14.90 -0.64
CA ALA A 236 17.05 -13.53 -1.03
C ALA A 236 18.32 -13.45 -1.91
N ALA A 237 19.31 -14.32 -1.69
CA ALA A 237 20.46 -14.42 -2.57
C ALA A 237 20.07 -14.84 -4.00
N ASP A 238 19.10 -15.75 -4.14
CA ASP A 238 18.66 -16.29 -5.44
C ASP A 238 17.70 -15.37 -6.20
N ILE A 239 16.76 -14.75 -5.49
CA ILE A 239 15.66 -13.98 -6.09
C ILE A 239 15.47 -12.58 -5.54
N GLY A 240 16.18 -12.15 -4.49
CA GLY A 240 16.02 -10.80 -3.90
C GLY A 240 16.31 -9.70 -4.92
N GLY A 241 17.31 -9.93 -5.78
CA GLY A 241 17.56 -9.12 -6.96
C GLY A 241 16.54 -9.32 -8.09
N LYS A 242 15.39 -9.95 -7.90
CA LYS A 242 14.33 -10.15 -8.90
C LYS A 242 12.95 -9.75 -8.38
N VAL A 243 12.74 -9.67 -7.07
CA VAL A 243 11.44 -9.32 -6.49
C VAL A 243 11.15 -7.83 -6.69
N ASP A 244 10.02 -7.52 -7.33
CA ASP A 244 9.52 -6.16 -7.49
C ASP A 244 8.48 -5.84 -6.40
N ILE A 245 7.61 -6.80 -6.08
CA ILE A 245 6.61 -6.67 -5.00
C ILE A 245 6.78 -7.83 -4.01
N LEU A 246 6.76 -7.53 -2.72
CA LEU A 246 6.72 -8.54 -1.65
C LEU A 246 5.39 -8.42 -0.92
N VAL A 247 4.63 -9.51 -0.83
CA VAL A 247 3.39 -9.61 -0.07
C VAL A 247 3.61 -10.57 1.10
N ASN A 248 3.69 -10.00 2.28
CA ASN A 248 3.82 -10.73 3.53
C ASN A 248 2.46 -11.27 3.96
N THR A 249 2.21 -12.55 3.64
CA THR A 249 0.98 -13.31 3.97
C THR A 249 1.17 -14.21 5.18
N THR A 250 2.07 -13.82 6.08
CA THR A 250 2.36 -14.56 7.30
C THR A 250 1.13 -14.63 8.18
N GLU A 251 0.76 -15.85 8.56
CA GLU A 251 -0.37 -16.12 9.43
C GLU A 251 0.10 -17.03 10.55
N HIS A 252 0.22 -16.46 11.74
CA HIS A 252 0.44 -17.20 12.96
C HIS A 252 -0.38 -16.54 14.06
N VAL A 253 -1.48 -17.19 14.46
CA VAL A 253 -2.45 -16.63 15.40
C VAL A 253 -2.67 -17.62 16.54
N ARG A 254 -2.72 -17.09 17.77
CA ARG A 254 -3.03 -17.89 18.96
C ARG A 254 -4.09 -17.18 19.79
N ALA A 255 -5.22 -17.86 19.99
CA ALA A 255 -6.25 -17.40 20.92
C ALA A 255 -5.79 -17.54 22.38
N GLY A 256 -6.27 -16.64 23.22
CA GLY A 256 -6.01 -16.57 24.66
C GLY A 256 -5.63 -15.15 25.10
N GLY A 257 -6.18 -14.75 26.24
CA GLY A 257 -5.72 -13.58 26.97
C GLY A 257 -4.39 -13.83 27.68
N LEU A 258 -3.78 -12.74 28.14
CA LEU A 258 -2.49 -12.79 28.83
C LEU A 258 -2.51 -13.60 30.14
N LEU A 259 -3.69 -13.73 30.76
CA LEU A 259 -3.88 -14.46 32.02
C LEU A 259 -4.31 -15.92 31.82
N ASP A 260 -4.77 -16.27 30.61
CA ASP A 260 -5.41 -17.57 30.33
C ASP A 260 -4.40 -18.71 30.18
N ARG A 261 -3.12 -18.40 29.93
CA ARG A 261 -2.07 -19.39 29.64
C ARG A 261 -0.85 -19.16 30.51
N GLN A 262 -0.34 -20.24 31.09
CA GLN A 262 0.93 -20.25 31.83
C GLN A 262 2.08 -20.60 30.87
N GLY A 263 3.18 -19.84 30.95
CA GLY A 263 4.37 -20.01 30.12
C GLY A 263 4.40 -19.11 28.87
N THR A 264 5.59 -18.95 28.29
CA THR A 264 5.85 -17.97 27.20
C THR A 264 6.14 -18.62 25.84
N SER A 265 6.15 -19.95 25.74
CA SER A 265 6.51 -20.65 24.50
C SER A 265 5.63 -20.28 23.31
N VAL A 266 4.32 -20.19 23.51
CA VAL A 266 3.35 -19.83 22.47
C VAL A 266 3.55 -18.37 22.00
N VAL A 267 3.81 -17.46 22.94
CA VAL A 267 4.06 -16.05 22.63
C VAL A 267 5.39 -15.88 21.91
N ARG A 268 6.42 -16.67 22.27
CA ARG A 268 7.70 -16.69 21.57
C ARG A 268 7.55 -17.17 20.13
N ASP A 269 6.86 -18.30 19.93
CA ASP A 269 6.57 -18.83 18.58
C ASP A 269 5.85 -17.79 17.71
N GLU A 270 4.87 -17.08 18.28
CA GLU A 270 4.17 -16.00 17.59
C GLU A 270 5.09 -14.82 17.24
N ILE A 271 5.95 -14.37 18.17
CA ILE A 271 6.94 -13.31 17.92
C ILE A 271 7.96 -13.76 16.86
N ASP A 272 8.44 -14.99 16.92
CA ASP A 272 9.43 -15.53 15.99
C ASP A 272 8.87 -15.56 14.56
N GLN A 273 7.63 -16.03 14.41
CA GLN A 273 6.98 -16.13 13.11
C GLN A 273 6.57 -14.78 12.53
N SER A 274 5.98 -13.87 13.32
CA SER A 274 5.50 -12.59 12.79
C SER A 274 6.51 -11.46 12.89
N TYR A 275 7.08 -11.22 14.07
CA TYR A 275 7.97 -10.07 14.30
C TYR A 275 9.38 -10.32 13.75
N LEU A 276 10.03 -11.42 14.17
CA LEU A 276 11.37 -11.74 13.66
C LEU A 276 11.30 -12.12 12.18
N GLY A 277 10.29 -12.87 11.75
CA GLY A 277 10.05 -13.15 10.33
C GLY A 277 9.92 -11.88 9.48
N PHE A 278 9.25 -10.83 9.97
CA PHE A 278 9.24 -9.53 9.30
C PHE A 278 10.66 -8.93 9.19
N VAL A 279 11.43 -8.96 10.28
CA VAL A 279 12.79 -8.41 10.32
C VAL A 279 13.71 -9.15 9.34
N HIS A 280 13.66 -10.48 9.30
CA HIS A 280 14.45 -11.29 8.37
C HIS A 280 14.15 -10.91 6.92
N LEU A 281 12.86 -10.82 6.56
CA LEU A 281 12.46 -10.40 5.22
C LEU A 281 12.97 -8.99 4.92
N ALA A 282 12.82 -8.05 5.84
CA ALA A 282 13.19 -6.66 5.64
C ALA A 282 14.70 -6.50 5.43
N GLN A 283 15.52 -7.19 6.22
CA GLN A 283 16.97 -7.17 6.10
C GLN A 283 17.45 -7.84 4.81
N ALA A 284 16.84 -8.95 4.40
CA ALA A 284 17.27 -9.73 3.24
C ALA A 284 16.80 -9.13 1.89
N PHE A 285 15.54 -8.68 1.80
CA PHE A 285 14.95 -8.16 0.56
C PHE A 285 14.94 -6.63 0.47
N GLY A 286 14.87 -5.92 1.60
CA GLY A 286 14.73 -4.47 1.66
C GLY A 286 15.82 -3.69 0.90
N PRO A 287 17.13 -4.00 1.07
CA PRO A 287 18.20 -3.31 0.35
C PRO A 287 18.06 -3.42 -1.18
N ALA A 288 17.76 -4.62 -1.70
CA ALA A 288 17.58 -4.84 -3.13
C ALA A 288 16.33 -4.12 -3.65
N MET A 289 15.20 -4.21 -2.93
CA MET A 289 13.95 -3.54 -3.30
C MET A 289 14.11 -2.01 -3.33
N ARG A 290 14.82 -1.43 -2.35
CA ARG A 290 15.11 0.01 -2.31
C ARG A 290 15.85 0.49 -3.56
N MET A 291 16.78 -0.31 -4.08
CA MET A 291 17.48 0.01 -5.33
C MET A 291 16.56 -0.14 -6.55
N ARG A 292 15.65 -1.12 -6.55
CA ARG A 292 14.71 -1.38 -7.65
C ARG A 292 13.62 -0.32 -7.81
N GLY A 293 13.16 0.29 -6.72
CA GLY A 293 12.15 1.34 -6.79
C GLY A 293 12.58 2.58 -7.61
N SER A 294 13.88 2.67 -7.94
CA SER A 294 14.45 3.71 -8.79
C SER A 294 14.61 3.30 -10.28
N ASP A 295 14.23 2.08 -10.70
CA ASP A 295 14.37 1.56 -12.08
C ASP A 295 13.39 2.19 -13.12
N GLY A 296 13.27 3.52 -13.15
CA GLY A 296 12.61 4.30 -14.21
C GLY A 296 11.13 4.00 -14.44
N VAL A 297 10.66 4.09 -15.69
CA VAL A 297 9.23 3.92 -16.09
C VAL A 297 8.64 2.58 -15.63
N ASN A 298 9.50 1.57 -15.46
CA ASN A 298 9.10 0.25 -14.98
C ASN A 298 9.26 0.08 -13.48
N SER A 299 9.58 1.10 -12.69
CA SER A 299 9.73 0.96 -11.24
C SER A 299 8.37 1.10 -10.53
N ALA A 300 7.73 -0.04 -10.33
CA ALA A 300 6.59 -0.23 -9.44
C ALA A 300 6.99 -1.27 -8.41
N ALA A 301 7.53 -0.79 -7.29
CA ALA A 301 7.98 -1.63 -6.20
C ALA A 301 7.11 -1.40 -4.98
N ALA A 302 6.68 -2.48 -4.33
CA ALA A 302 5.86 -2.41 -3.13
C ALA A 302 6.17 -3.51 -2.13
N TRP A 303 6.00 -3.19 -0.86
CA TRP A 303 5.98 -4.08 0.26
C TRP A 303 4.57 -4.06 0.86
N VAL A 304 3.91 -5.21 0.92
CA VAL A 304 2.54 -5.32 1.42
C VAL A 304 2.53 -6.19 2.68
N ASN A 305 2.01 -5.66 3.77
CA ASN A 305 1.79 -6.40 5.01
C ASN A 305 0.29 -6.64 5.20
N ILE A 306 -0.08 -7.88 5.51
CA ILE A 306 -1.42 -8.18 6.02
C ILE A 306 -1.34 -8.16 7.54
N LEU A 307 -2.00 -7.18 8.15
CA LEU A 307 -2.05 -6.97 9.59
C LEU A 307 -3.49 -7.17 10.10
N SER A 308 -3.61 -7.48 11.37
CA SER A 308 -4.90 -7.37 12.07
C SER A 308 -5.24 -5.91 12.35
N VAL A 309 -6.52 -5.52 12.26
CA VAL A 309 -6.97 -4.21 12.75
C VAL A 309 -6.67 -4.04 14.25
N TYR A 310 -6.57 -5.14 15.00
CA TYR A 310 -6.18 -5.14 16.40
C TYR A 310 -4.68 -4.84 16.65
N ALA A 311 -3.91 -4.54 15.60
CA ALA A 311 -2.65 -3.82 15.74
C ALA A 311 -2.84 -2.39 16.29
N LEU A 312 -4.03 -1.81 16.08
CA LEU A 312 -4.37 -0.44 16.51
C LEU A 312 -5.04 -0.39 17.89
N ALA A 313 -5.65 -1.49 18.32
CA ALA A 313 -6.29 -1.64 19.61
C ALA A 313 -6.27 -3.11 20.03
N ASN A 314 -5.93 -3.42 21.28
CA ASN A 314 -5.80 -4.80 21.71
C ASN A 314 -7.18 -5.48 21.85
N TRP A 315 -7.33 -6.67 21.27
CA TRP A 315 -8.49 -7.54 21.53
C TRP A 315 -8.12 -8.57 22.59
N PRO A 316 -8.67 -8.52 23.82
CA PRO A 316 -8.17 -9.32 24.94
C PRO A 316 -8.20 -10.84 24.72
N VAL A 317 -9.17 -11.35 23.96
CA VAL A 317 -9.26 -12.79 23.60
C VAL A 317 -8.09 -13.23 22.71
N PHE A 318 -7.40 -12.28 22.07
CA PHE A 318 -6.21 -12.48 21.24
C PHE A 318 -5.10 -11.49 21.66
N GLY A 319 -4.88 -11.38 22.97
CA GLY A 319 -4.09 -10.29 23.54
C GLY A 319 -2.63 -10.26 23.09
N ALA A 320 -1.95 -11.42 23.09
CA ALA A 320 -0.55 -11.54 22.65
C ALA A 320 -0.42 -11.34 21.13
N TYR A 321 -1.33 -11.94 20.35
CA TYR A 321 -1.43 -11.73 18.90
C TYR A 321 -1.56 -10.25 18.55
N SER A 322 -2.49 -9.54 19.19
CA SER A 322 -2.70 -8.11 18.97
C SER A 322 -1.43 -7.29 19.27
N ALA A 323 -0.70 -7.63 20.34
CA ALA A 323 0.57 -6.99 20.67
C ALA A 323 1.65 -7.25 19.61
N SER A 324 1.74 -8.48 19.10
CA SER A 324 2.68 -8.82 18.02
C SER A 324 2.35 -8.06 16.73
N GLN A 325 1.07 -7.97 16.37
CA GLN A 325 0.61 -7.20 15.20
C GLN A 325 0.88 -5.69 15.36
N ALA A 326 0.75 -5.14 16.57
CA ALA A 326 1.14 -3.76 16.87
C ALA A 326 2.65 -3.54 16.71
N ALA A 327 3.48 -4.52 17.11
CA ALA A 327 4.92 -4.48 16.88
C ALA A 327 5.25 -4.51 15.38
N CYS A 328 4.59 -5.37 14.60
CA CYS A 328 4.73 -5.40 13.13
C CYS A 328 4.27 -4.08 12.46
N LEU A 329 3.22 -3.43 12.97
CA LEU A 329 2.80 -2.12 12.50
C LEU A 329 3.89 -1.07 12.76
N SER A 330 4.50 -1.08 13.95
CA SER A 330 5.64 -0.21 14.26
C SER A 330 6.83 -0.47 13.34
N LEU A 331 7.17 -1.73 13.07
CA LEU A 331 8.20 -2.10 12.09
C LEU A 331 7.85 -1.59 10.69
N SER A 332 6.58 -1.67 10.29
CA SER A 332 6.14 -1.14 8.99
C SER A 332 6.32 0.37 8.89
N HIS A 333 6.14 1.15 9.97
CA HIS A 333 6.42 2.58 9.96
C HIS A 333 7.91 2.88 9.73
N CYS A 334 8.79 2.11 10.39
CA CYS A 334 10.23 2.20 10.17
C CYS A 334 10.58 1.86 8.72
N LEU A 335 10.10 0.72 8.23
CA LEU A 335 10.36 0.23 6.88
C LEU A 335 9.89 1.22 5.81
N ARG A 336 8.73 1.85 6.01
CA ARG A 336 8.22 2.91 5.12
C ARG A 336 9.19 4.07 5.03
N ALA A 337 9.78 4.51 6.14
CA ALA A 337 10.78 5.58 6.15
C ALA A 337 12.09 5.16 5.47
N GLU A 338 12.56 3.93 5.70
CA GLU A 338 13.83 3.43 5.14
C GLU A 338 13.78 3.13 3.64
N LEU A 339 12.61 2.69 3.13
CA LEU A 339 12.42 2.37 1.72
C LEU A 339 11.99 3.60 0.89
N ARG A 340 11.51 4.67 1.52
CA ARG A 340 11.07 5.92 0.88
C ARG A 340 12.08 6.53 -0.10
N PRO A 341 13.41 6.57 0.17
CA PRO A 341 14.37 7.10 -0.80
C PRO A 341 14.38 6.31 -2.11
N GLY A 342 14.10 4.99 -2.04
CA GLY A 342 13.94 4.12 -3.20
C GLY A 342 12.60 4.28 -3.91
N GLY A 343 11.61 4.95 -3.32
CA GLY A 343 10.26 5.06 -3.87
C GLY A 343 9.45 3.75 -3.81
N VAL A 344 9.82 2.82 -2.92
CA VAL A 344 9.05 1.60 -2.69
C VAL A 344 7.85 1.93 -1.80
N LYS A 345 6.66 1.53 -2.22
CA LYS A 345 5.44 1.73 -1.43
C LYS A 345 5.37 0.70 -0.31
N VAL A 346 5.00 1.12 0.89
CA VAL A 346 4.74 0.19 2.01
C VAL A 346 3.26 0.25 2.36
N VAL A 347 2.55 -0.82 2.01
CA VAL A 347 1.11 -0.97 2.13
C VAL A 347 0.78 -1.84 3.34
N ASN A 348 -0.08 -1.36 4.22
CA ASN A 348 -0.64 -2.12 5.33
C ASN A 348 -2.12 -2.39 5.07
N VAL A 349 -2.47 -3.67 5.06
CA VAL A 349 -3.85 -4.14 4.94
C VAL A 349 -4.32 -4.58 6.32
N PHE A 350 -5.15 -3.77 6.95
CA PHE A 350 -5.77 -4.05 8.23
C PHE A 350 -7.05 -4.86 8.01
N THR A 351 -7.08 -6.08 8.54
CA THR A 351 -8.21 -6.99 8.39
C THR A 351 -8.92 -7.19 9.72
N GLY A 352 -10.25 -7.35 9.67
CA GLY A 352 -10.99 -7.97 10.76
C GLY A 352 -10.71 -9.48 10.85
N PRO A 353 -11.42 -10.23 11.71
CA PRO A 353 -11.30 -11.69 11.77
C PRO A 353 -11.50 -12.33 10.40
N LEU A 354 -10.53 -13.14 9.97
CA LEU A 354 -10.58 -13.82 8.67
C LEU A 354 -11.39 -15.12 8.75
N ASP A 355 -12.03 -15.51 7.66
CA ASP A 355 -12.71 -16.81 7.55
C ASP A 355 -11.70 -17.93 7.25
N ILE A 356 -10.90 -18.25 8.26
CA ILE A 356 -9.82 -19.25 8.23
C ILE A 356 -9.80 -20.07 9.53
N GLU A 357 -8.99 -21.13 9.55
CA GLU A 357 -8.87 -22.07 10.67
C GLU A 357 -8.61 -21.37 12.01
N TRP A 358 -7.75 -20.34 12.02
CA TRP A 358 -7.36 -19.59 13.21
C TRP A 358 -8.52 -18.90 13.95
N PHE A 359 -9.59 -18.54 13.24
CA PHE A 359 -10.73 -17.80 13.80
C PHE A 359 -12.03 -18.62 13.74
N GLN A 360 -11.97 -19.95 13.64
CA GLN A 360 -13.17 -20.80 13.55
C GLN A 360 -14.21 -20.52 14.65
N THR A 361 -13.75 -20.33 15.89
CA THR A 361 -14.59 -20.10 17.06
C THR A 361 -15.14 -18.68 17.18
N VAL A 362 -14.62 -17.73 16.40
CA VAL A 362 -15.09 -16.35 16.38
C VAL A 362 -16.43 -16.29 15.65
N PRO A 363 -17.46 -15.60 16.16
CA PRO A 363 -18.72 -15.43 15.44
C PRO A 363 -18.56 -14.47 14.24
N PRO A 364 -19.46 -14.50 13.24
CA PRO A 364 -19.52 -13.49 12.18
C PRO A 364 -19.74 -12.07 12.75
N PRO A 365 -19.33 -11.00 12.02
CA PRO A 365 -18.84 -11.01 10.64
C PRO A 365 -17.35 -11.39 10.51
N LYS A 366 -17.02 -12.14 9.45
CA LYS A 366 -15.64 -12.51 9.07
C LYS A 366 -15.34 -12.08 7.64
N VAL A 367 -14.06 -11.88 7.35
CA VAL A 367 -13.58 -11.48 6.02
C VAL A 367 -13.11 -12.71 5.25
N ALA A 368 -13.67 -12.92 4.07
CA ALA A 368 -13.21 -13.97 3.16
C ALA A 368 -11.78 -13.67 2.65
N PRO A 369 -10.88 -14.67 2.58
CA PRO A 369 -9.53 -14.51 2.03
C PRO A 369 -9.47 -13.86 0.64
N ARG A 370 -10.41 -14.19 -0.24
CA ARG A 370 -10.53 -13.59 -1.58
C ARG A 370 -10.78 -12.08 -1.55
N THR A 371 -11.48 -11.58 -0.54
CA THR A 371 -11.71 -10.14 -0.34
C THR A 371 -10.41 -9.43 0.01
N VAL A 372 -9.56 -10.04 0.85
CA VAL A 372 -8.22 -9.51 1.19
C VAL A 372 -7.34 -9.46 -0.07
N ALA A 373 -7.32 -10.54 -0.86
CA ALA A 373 -6.57 -10.59 -2.11
C ALA A 373 -7.00 -9.50 -3.11
N SER A 374 -8.32 -9.29 -3.25
CA SER A 374 -8.89 -8.24 -4.11
C SER A 374 -8.52 -6.84 -3.61
N ALA A 375 -8.55 -6.64 -2.28
CA ALA A 375 -8.16 -5.37 -1.65
C ALA A 375 -6.66 -5.07 -1.87
N ILE A 376 -5.78 -6.06 -1.78
CA ILE A 376 -4.34 -5.92 -2.06
C ILE A 376 -4.11 -5.46 -3.51
N VAL A 377 -4.73 -6.13 -4.49
CA VAL A 377 -4.60 -5.75 -5.90
C VAL A 377 -5.13 -4.34 -6.14
N SER A 378 -6.27 -3.99 -5.55
CA SER A 378 -6.84 -2.64 -5.63
C SER A 378 -5.91 -1.59 -5.01
N ALA A 379 -5.33 -1.88 -3.85
CA ALA A 379 -4.38 -1.00 -3.15
C ALA A 379 -3.13 -0.73 -3.98
N LEU A 380 -2.57 -1.78 -4.58
CA LEU A 380 -1.41 -1.69 -5.46
C LEU A 380 -1.70 -0.85 -6.71
N LYS A 381 -2.83 -1.11 -7.39
CA LYS A 381 -3.26 -0.35 -8.57
C LYS A 381 -3.60 1.11 -8.29
N ARG A 382 -4.05 1.41 -7.06
CA ARG A 382 -4.42 2.77 -6.62
C ARG A 382 -3.32 3.47 -5.83
N GLY A 383 -2.19 2.80 -5.56
CA GLY A 383 -1.06 3.38 -4.84
C GLY A 383 -1.30 3.71 -3.37
N LEU A 384 -2.22 2.99 -2.70
CA LEU A 384 -2.62 3.21 -1.30
C LEU A 384 -1.54 2.74 -0.32
N GLU A 385 -1.49 3.34 0.87
CA GLU A 385 -0.58 2.92 1.94
C GLU A 385 -1.30 2.20 3.09
N ASP A 386 -2.54 2.55 3.39
CA ASP A 386 -3.29 1.94 4.49
C ASP A 386 -4.71 1.57 4.01
N VAL A 387 -5.09 0.30 4.20
CA VAL A 387 -6.35 -0.27 3.68
C VAL A 387 -7.04 -1.06 4.78
N PHE A 388 -8.33 -0.81 4.98
CA PHE A 388 -9.14 -1.49 5.99
C PHE A 388 -10.14 -2.41 5.28
N VAL A 389 -10.14 -3.70 5.64
CA VAL A 389 -10.91 -4.73 4.95
C VAL A 389 -11.87 -5.41 5.92
N GLY A 390 -13.16 -5.30 5.61
CA GLY A 390 -14.26 -5.87 6.40
C GLY A 390 -14.88 -4.89 7.40
N ASP A 391 -16.11 -5.19 7.82
CA ASP A 391 -16.91 -4.31 8.66
C ASP A 391 -16.27 -4.05 10.03
N VAL A 392 -15.66 -5.07 10.64
CA VAL A 392 -14.94 -4.92 11.93
C VAL A 392 -13.75 -3.98 11.79
N ALA A 393 -12.99 -4.08 10.70
CA ALA A 393 -11.82 -3.21 10.51
C ALA A 393 -12.24 -1.74 10.35
N GLU A 394 -13.32 -1.52 9.59
CA GLU A 394 -13.87 -0.19 9.34
C GLU A 394 -14.54 0.41 10.58
N ASP A 395 -15.27 -0.38 11.37
CA ASP A 395 -15.86 0.04 12.66
C ASP A 395 -14.78 0.47 13.66
N ILE A 396 -13.75 -0.36 13.87
CA ILE A 396 -12.64 -0.05 14.77
C ILE A 396 -11.91 1.22 14.32
N ARG A 397 -11.66 1.38 13.01
CA ARG A 397 -11.04 2.58 12.44
C ARG A 397 -11.87 3.84 12.76
N GLN A 398 -13.18 3.79 12.56
CA GLN A 398 -14.07 4.94 12.81
C GLN A 398 -14.16 5.26 14.30
N ARG A 399 -14.33 4.25 15.16
CA ARG A 399 -14.43 4.45 16.61
C ARG A 399 -13.13 4.91 17.24
N LEU A 400 -11.97 4.44 16.76
CA LEU A 400 -10.67 4.95 17.19
C LEU A 400 -10.49 6.43 16.79
N ALA A 401 -10.96 6.84 15.61
CA ALA A 401 -10.92 8.25 15.21
C ALA A 401 -11.84 9.14 16.06
N ALA A 402 -12.95 8.59 16.58
CA ALA A 402 -13.93 9.32 17.38
C ALA A 402 -13.57 9.37 18.88
N ASN A 403 -13.30 8.21 19.50
CA ASN A 403 -12.98 8.06 20.91
C ASN A 403 -12.14 6.80 21.17
N PRO A 404 -10.79 6.90 21.12
CA PRO A 404 -9.91 5.77 21.37
C PRO A 404 -10.13 5.10 22.74
N LYS A 405 -10.50 5.89 23.77
CA LYS A 405 -10.66 5.36 25.12
C LYS A 405 -11.92 4.52 25.25
N ALA A 406 -13.00 4.86 24.54
CA ALA A 406 -14.19 4.03 24.49
C ALA A 406 -13.89 2.68 23.87
N VAL A 407 -13.16 2.65 22.73
CA VAL A 407 -12.75 1.40 22.08
C VAL A 407 -11.95 0.49 23.02
N GLU A 408 -10.97 1.05 23.74
CA GLU A 408 -10.19 0.30 24.75
C GLU A 408 -11.08 -0.35 25.82
N ARG A 409 -12.10 0.37 26.31
CA ARG A 409 -13.01 -0.14 27.35
C ARG A 409 -14.01 -1.16 26.82
N GLU A 410 -14.54 -0.93 25.61
CA GLU A 410 -15.56 -1.77 25.00
C GLU A 410 -15.01 -3.07 24.42
N LEU A 411 -13.74 -3.11 24.00
CA LEU A 411 -13.09 -4.36 23.58
C LEU A 411 -12.77 -5.30 24.76
N GLY A 412 -12.68 -4.77 25.98
CA GLY A 412 -12.44 -5.54 27.19
C GLY A 412 -13.68 -5.84 28.04
N ALA A 413 -14.85 -5.36 27.62
CA ALA A 413 -16.14 -5.71 28.18
C ALA A 413 -16.68 -6.97 27.49
#